data_AF-A0A7W9J5P3-F1
#
_entry.id   AF-A0A7W9J5P3-F1
#
_cell.length_a   1.000
_cell.length_b   1.000
_cell.length_c   1.000
_cell.angle_alpha   90.00
_cell.angle_beta   90.00
_cell.angle_gamma   90.00
#
_symmetry.space_group_name_H-M   'P 1'
#
loop_
_entity.id
_entity.type
_entity.pdbx_description
1 polymer ?
#
loop_
_entity_poly.entity_id
_entity_poly.type
_entity_poly.pdbx_seq_one_letter_code
_entity_poly.pdbx_strand_id
1 'polypeptide(L)'
;MAMKLHEQVGVLATVEAVLEFAVEALHYDSASVMLMHRRRPETIAATDPLVTIADQLQIDLGEGPSLLAITEVDDVLVEDTVTDDRWPKWAPTAAANGIRSALAIRLSTTHSVSGVLNLVSTRPHSSGEADRDAAALLALHASIAVASARLEASLTHAIDARKDVGQAVGRLMERYTMDPIQAFTVLQRYSQDRNQRLQGVAQHVIATGNLPD
;
A
#
# COMPACT_ATOMS: atom_id res chain seq x y z
N MET A 1 14.87 10.24 -10.51
CA MET A 1 15.19 9.68 -9.19
C MET A 1 14.79 10.63 -8.06
N ALA A 2 15.19 11.91 -8.10
CA ALA A 2 14.82 12.90 -7.07
C ALA A 2 13.31 13.16 -6.91
N MET A 3 12.54 13.30 -7.99
CA MET A 3 11.08 13.52 -7.91
C MET A 3 10.33 12.31 -7.32
N LYS A 4 10.65 11.09 -7.76
CA LYS A 4 10.06 9.85 -7.23
C LYS A 4 10.36 9.65 -5.73
N LEU A 5 11.56 10.06 -5.29
CA LEU A 5 11.93 10.05 -3.89
C LEU A 5 11.17 11.14 -3.12
N HIS A 6 11.02 12.34 -3.69
CA HIS A 6 10.27 13.46 -3.09
C HIS A 6 8.76 13.16 -2.94
N GLU A 7 8.15 12.50 -3.92
CA GLU A 7 6.75 12.05 -3.88
C GLU A 7 6.54 10.96 -2.83
N GLN A 8 7.43 9.95 -2.77
CA GLN A 8 7.40 8.94 -1.71
C GLN A 8 7.57 9.57 -0.32
N VAL A 9 8.45 10.57 -0.20
CA VAL A 9 8.65 11.34 1.03
C VAL A 9 7.41 12.14 1.41
N GLY A 10 6.68 12.75 0.47
CA GLY A 10 5.47 13.53 0.77
C GLY A 10 4.30 12.68 1.28
N VAL A 11 4.14 11.48 0.73
CA VAL A 11 3.08 10.54 1.12
C VAL A 11 3.38 9.92 2.47
N LEU A 12 4.64 9.50 2.66
CA LEU A 12 5.09 8.97 3.94
C LEU A 12 4.96 10.03 5.03
N ALA A 13 5.37 11.27 4.77
CA ALA A 13 5.22 12.37 5.73
C ALA A 13 3.75 12.66 6.08
N THR A 14 2.84 12.56 5.10
CA THR A 14 1.40 12.74 5.39
C THR A 14 0.86 11.60 6.25
N VAL A 15 1.26 10.36 5.96
CA VAL A 15 0.87 9.20 6.77
C VAL A 15 1.46 9.29 8.18
N GLU A 16 2.73 9.65 8.32
CA GLU A 16 3.40 9.88 9.61
C GLU A 16 2.67 10.94 10.43
N ALA A 17 2.31 12.08 9.82
CA ALA A 17 1.54 13.12 10.50
C ALA A 17 0.15 12.63 10.97
N VAL A 18 -0.53 11.79 10.18
CA VAL A 18 -1.79 11.15 10.61
C VAL A 18 -1.56 10.23 11.82
N LEU A 19 -0.47 9.46 11.81
CA LEU A 19 -0.14 8.54 12.90
C LEU A 19 0.23 9.28 14.19
N GLU A 20 1.05 10.33 14.10
CA GLU A 20 1.40 11.19 15.23
C GLU A 20 0.14 11.79 15.85
N PHE A 21 -0.73 12.38 15.02
CA PHE A 21 -1.99 12.95 15.49
C PHE A 21 -2.91 11.88 16.10
N ALA A 22 -2.93 10.66 15.55
CA ALA A 22 -3.73 9.56 16.10
C ALA A 22 -3.29 9.20 17.54
N VAL A 23 -1.98 9.15 17.80
CA VAL A 23 -1.45 8.84 19.14
C VAL A 23 -1.64 10.01 20.11
N GLU A 24 -1.57 11.25 19.63
CA GLU A 24 -1.80 12.44 20.48
C GLU A 24 -3.27 12.66 20.83
N ALA A 25 -4.17 12.43 19.88
CA ALA A 25 -5.59 12.76 20.00
C ALA A 25 -6.44 11.62 20.56
N LEU A 26 -5.97 10.37 20.44
CA LEU A 26 -6.72 9.18 20.83
C LEU A 26 -6.02 8.47 22.00
N HIS A 27 -6.78 7.68 22.75
CA HIS A 27 -6.27 6.97 23.92
C HIS A 27 -5.44 5.71 23.60
N TYR A 28 -4.82 5.65 22.42
CA TYR A 28 -3.95 4.56 21.98
C TYR A 28 -2.48 4.90 22.17
N ASP A 29 -1.67 3.89 22.46
CA ASP A 29 -0.25 4.11 22.78
C ASP A 29 0.61 4.11 21.52
N SER A 30 0.14 3.50 20.43
CA SER A 30 0.89 3.40 19.17
C SER A 30 -0.02 3.22 17.96
N ALA A 31 0.45 3.68 16.80
CA ALA A 31 -0.30 3.66 15.55
C ALA A 31 0.58 3.25 14.35
N SER A 32 0.02 2.52 13.39
CA SER A 32 0.68 2.16 12.14
C SER A 32 -0.26 2.24 10.94
N VAL A 33 0.32 2.34 9.74
CA VAL A 33 -0.40 2.10 8.49
C VAL A 33 0.19 0.88 7.80
N MET A 34 -0.66 -0.08 7.53
CA MET A 34 -0.36 -1.29 6.75
C MET A 34 -1.03 -1.18 5.37
N LEU A 35 -0.28 -1.31 4.29
CA LEU A 35 -0.82 -1.31 2.93
C LEU A 35 -0.75 -2.69 2.27
N MET A 36 -1.68 -2.95 1.36
CA MET A 36 -1.58 -4.13 0.48
C MET A 36 -0.66 -3.82 -0.71
N HIS A 37 0.51 -4.44 -0.73
CA HIS A 37 1.45 -4.42 -1.85
C HIS A 37 1.54 -5.80 -2.52
N ARG A 38 1.19 -5.90 -3.81
CA ARG A 38 1.23 -7.18 -4.58
C ARG A 38 0.57 -8.36 -3.85
N ARG A 39 -0.59 -8.13 -3.23
CA ARG A 39 -1.36 -9.11 -2.41
C ARG A 39 -0.70 -9.52 -1.10
N ARG A 40 0.31 -8.79 -0.63
CA ARG A 40 0.91 -8.96 0.69
C ARG A 40 0.71 -7.69 1.53
N PRO A 41 0.29 -7.82 2.80
CA PRO A 41 0.30 -6.71 3.73
C PRO A 41 1.75 -6.30 4.05
N GLU A 42 1.99 -4.99 4.14
CA GLU A 42 3.27 -4.40 4.49
C GLU A 42 3.03 -3.12 5.31
N THR A 43 3.68 -3.03 6.48
CA THR A 43 3.65 -1.81 7.31
C THR A 43 4.55 -0.76 6.68
N ILE A 44 3.98 0.38 6.29
CA ILE A 44 4.71 1.46 5.61
C ILE A 44 5.16 2.57 6.56
N ALA A 45 4.51 2.70 7.71
CA ALA A 45 4.78 3.70 8.73
C ALA A 45 4.26 3.19 10.08
N ALA A 46 4.97 3.50 11.16
CA ALA A 46 4.62 3.14 12.52
C ALA A 46 5.23 4.15 13.51
N THR A 47 4.51 4.45 14.60
CA THR A 47 5.00 5.35 15.65
C THR A 47 5.88 4.66 16.68
N ASP A 48 5.73 3.35 16.85
CA ASP A 48 6.40 2.58 17.91
C ASP A 48 6.65 1.12 17.46
N PRO A 49 7.72 0.46 17.96
CA PRO A 49 7.95 -0.96 17.72
C PRO A 49 6.78 -1.88 18.12
N LEU A 50 6.00 -1.54 19.15
CA LEU A 50 4.88 -2.34 19.65
C LEU A 50 3.83 -2.60 18.56
N VAL A 51 3.45 -1.58 17.80
CA VAL A 51 2.46 -1.73 16.71
C VAL A 51 3.05 -2.48 15.52
N THR A 52 4.36 -2.39 15.28
CA THR A 52 5.03 -3.19 14.24
C THR A 52 5.03 -4.68 14.63
N ILE A 53 5.23 -5.00 15.91
CA ILE A 53 5.08 -6.37 16.42
C ILE A 53 3.63 -6.84 16.22
N ALA A 54 2.64 -6.01 16.58
CA ALA A 54 1.22 -6.32 16.39
C ALA A 54 0.90 -6.66 14.92
N ASP A 55 1.38 -5.82 14.00
CA ASP A 55 1.23 -6.00 12.55
C ASP A 55 1.84 -7.32 12.08
N GLN A 56 3.10 -7.57 12.45
CA GLN A 56 3.83 -8.76 12.02
C GLN A 56 3.19 -10.05 12.52
N LEU A 57 2.67 -10.06 13.76
CA LEU A 57 1.96 -11.22 14.31
C LEU A 57 0.75 -11.61 13.45
N GLN A 58 0.02 -10.64 12.91
CA GLN A 58 -1.13 -10.95 12.04
C GLN A 58 -0.69 -11.59 10.74
N ILE A 59 0.40 -11.08 10.15
CA ILE A 59 0.97 -11.60 8.91
C ILE A 59 1.47 -13.04 9.11
N ASP A 60 2.21 -13.29 10.18
CA ASP A 60 2.83 -14.58 10.47
C ASP A 60 1.78 -15.65 10.83
N LEU A 61 0.75 -15.27 11.58
CA LEU A 61 -0.29 -16.19 12.05
C LEU A 61 -1.43 -16.36 11.03
N GLY A 62 -1.56 -15.43 10.08
CA GLY A 62 -2.61 -15.43 9.07
C GLY A 62 -4.00 -15.08 9.61
N GLU A 63 -4.08 -14.50 10.81
CA GLU A 63 -5.32 -14.08 11.46
C GLU A 63 -5.07 -12.80 12.27
N GLY A 64 -6.10 -11.98 12.45
CA GLY A 64 -6.05 -10.76 13.25
C GLY A 64 -6.98 -9.67 12.76
N PRO A 65 -7.18 -8.60 13.57
CA PRO A 65 -8.12 -7.53 13.27
C PRO A 65 -7.84 -6.82 11.93
N SER A 66 -6.58 -6.53 11.58
CA SER A 66 -6.29 -5.82 10.31
C SER A 66 -6.54 -6.69 9.09
N LEU A 67 -6.28 -8.00 9.17
CA LEU A 67 -6.56 -8.91 8.06
C LEU A 67 -8.07 -9.01 7.81
N LEU A 68 -8.86 -9.09 8.88
CA LEU A 68 -10.33 -9.07 8.80
C LEU A 68 -10.86 -7.74 8.27
N ALA A 69 -10.30 -6.61 8.74
CA ALA A 69 -10.64 -5.29 8.23
C ALA A 69 -10.32 -5.15 6.73
N ILE A 70 -9.24 -5.73 6.22
CA ILE A 70 -8.94 -5.67 4.78
C ILE A 70 -9.99 -6.42 3.94
N THR A 71 -10.53 -7.53 4.44
CA THR A 71 -11.34 -8.45 3.65
C THR A 71 -12.84 -8.25 3.79
N GLU A 72 -13.34 -7.95 5.00
CA GLU A 72 -14.75 -8.18 5.32
C GLU A 72 -15.48 -6.94 5.85
N VAL A 73 -14.85 -6.16 6.73
CA VAL A 73 -15.52 -5.06 7.46
C VAL A 73 -14.74 -3.75 7.42
N ASP A 74 -15.41 -2.63 7.69
CA ASP A 74 -14.80 -1.29 7.63
C ASP A 74 -13.88 -1.00 8.82
N ASP A 75 -14.15 -1.62 9.96
CA ASP A 75 -13.29 -1.56 11.13
C ASP A 75 -13.48 -2.77 12.06
N VAL A 76 -12.49 -2.99 12.92
CA VAL A 76 -12.47 -4.07 13.89
C VAL A 76 -11.89 -3.54 15.20
N LEU A 77 -12.73 -3.50 16.23
CA LEU A 77 -12.33 -3.20 17.60
C LEU A 77 -12.04 -4.49 18.36
N VAL A 78 -10.89 -4.54 19.04
CA VAL A 78 -10.49 -5.54 20.03
C VAL A 78 -10.41 -4.83 21.38
N GLU A 79 -11.39 -5.09 22.24
CA GLU A 79 -11.46 -4.43 23.54
C GLU A 79 -10.41 -4.97 24.52
N ASP A 80 -10.23 -6.29 24.57
CA ASP A 80 -9.16 -6.92 25.33
C ASP A 80 -8.69 -8.21 24.65
N THR A 81 -7.42 -8.26 24.24
CA THR A 81 -6.79 -9.43 23.62
C THR A 81 -6.80 -10.67 24.52
N VAL A 82 -6.97 -10.50 25.83
CA VAL A 82 -7.06 -11.61 26.78
C VAL A 82 -8.43 -12.30 26.75
N THR A 83 -9.50 -11.57 26.42
CA THR A 83 -10.87 -12.08 26.45
C THR A 83 -11.47 -12.33 25.07
N ASP A 84 -10.87 -11.77 24.03
CA ASP A 84 -11.32 -11.93 22.65
C ASP A 84 -10.98 -13.31 22.07
N ASP A 85 -12.01 -14.10 21.77
CA ASP A 85 -11.89 -15.47 21.28
C ASP A 85 -11.92 -15.58 19.75
N ARG A 86 -12.11 -14.46 19.02
CA ARG A 86 -12.18 -14.44 17.55
C ARG A 86 -10.88 -14.87 16.88
N TRP A 87 -9.75 -14.65 17.55
CA TRP A 87 -8.41 -14.98 17.04
C TRP A 87 -7.63 -15.87 18.01
N PRO A 88 -7.80 -17.20 17.92
CA PRO A 88 -7.26 -18.16 18.89
C PRO A 88 -5.73 -18.22 18.95
N LYS A 89 -5.02 -17.72 17.94
CA LYS A 89 -3.54 -17.63 17.89
C LYS A 89 -3.06 -16.20 18.07
N TRP A 90 -3.65 -15.23 17.38
CA TRP A 90 -3.20 -13.84 17.41
C TRP A 90 -3.46 -13.19 18.76
N ALA A 91 -4.67 -13.29 19.31
CA ALA A 91 -5.05 -12.62 20.55
C ALA A 91 -4.14 -13.01 21.75
N PRO A 92 -3.90 -14.30 22.06
CA PRO A 92 -3.00 -14.66 23.16
C PRO A 92 -1.53 -14.29 22.90
N THR A 93 -1.09 -14.32 21.64
CA THR A 93 0.29 -13.93 21.29
C THR A 93 0.48 -12.41 21.38
N ALA A 94 -0.51 -11.63 20.96
CA ALA A 94 -0.53 -10.17 21.11
C ALA A 94 -0.54 -9.78 22.60
N ALA A 95 -1.38 -10.42 23.42
CA ALA A 95 -1.43 -10.23 24.86
C ALA A 95 -0.07 -10.52 25.53
N ALA A 96 0.61 -11.59 25.13
CA ALA A 96 1.95 -11.93 25.64
C ALA A 96 3.03 -10.90 25.27
N ASN A 97 2.82 -10.12 24.20
CA ASN A 97 3.68 -9.00 23.80
C ASN A 97 3.22 -7.66 24.40
N GLY A 98 2.25 -7.67 25.31
CA GLY A 98 1.76 -6.48 26.01
C GLY A 98 0.67 -5.70 25.27
N ILE A 99 0.22 -6.15 24.09
CA ILE A 99 -0.90 -5.53 23.37
C ILE A 99 -2.19 -5.99 24.02
N ARG A 100 -2.94 -5.08 24.61
CA ARG A 100 -4.18 -5.36 25.34
C ARG A 100 -5.41 -4.96 24.56
N SER A 101 -5.39 -3.91 23.77
CA SER A 101 -6.48 -3.56 22.88
C SER A 101 -5.94 -3.16 21.52
N ALA A 102 -6.80 -3.22 20.51
CA ALA A 102 -6.48 -2.81 19.16
C ALA A 102 -7.71 -2.27 18.43
N LEU A 103 -7.51 -1.32 17.53
CA LEU A 103 -8.50 -0.89 16.57
C LEU A 103 -7.86 -0.88 15.19
N ALA A 104 -8.43 -1.66 14.28
CA ALA A 104 -8.05 -1.71 12.88
C ALA A 104 -9.14 -1.06 12.05
N ILE A 105 -8.80 -0.01 11.29
CA ILE A 105 -9.75 0.69 10.41
C ILE A 105 -9.28 0.59 8.98
N ARG A 106 -10.16 0.10 8.11
CA ARG A 106 -9.89 -0.06 6.69
C ARG A 106 -9.58 1.30 6.05
N LEU A 107 -8.48 1.34 5.30
CA LEU A 107 -8.16 2.44 4.40
C LEU A 107 -8.76 2.13 3.03
N SER A 108 -9.92 2.70 2.73
CA SER A 108 -10.59 2.50 1.44
C SER A 108 -10.99 3.81 0.78
N THR A 109 -10.91 3.81 -0.54
CA THR A 109 -11.60 4.78 -1.39
C THR A 109 -12.75 4.08 -2.13
N THR A 110 -13.58 4.87 -2.82
CA THR A 110 -14.69 4.37 -3.65
C THR A 110 -14.29 3.28 -4.66
N HIS A 111 -13.01 3.19 -5.02
CA HIS A 111 -12.52 2.32 -6.08
C HIS A 111 -11.53 1.24 -5.63
N SER A 112 -11.03 1.29 -4.39
CA SER A 112 -10.04 0.30 -3.91
C SER A 112 -9.85 0.33 -2.40
N VAL A 113 -9.58 -0.84 -1.83
CA VAL A 113 -8.98 -0.96 -0.49
C VAL A 113 -7.46 -0.80 -0.63
N SER A 114 -6.91 0.16 0.11
CA SER A 114 -5.49 0.49 0.08
C SER A 114 -4.71 -0.17 1.20
N GLY A 115 -5.34 -0.36 2.37
CA GLY A 115 -4.65 -0.81 3.59
C GLY A 115 -5.51 -0.71 4.84
N VAL A 116 -4.87 -0.54 5.99
CA VAL A 116 -5.47 -0.40 7.33
C VAL A 116 -4.67 0.60 8.17
N LEU A 117 -5.38 1.44 8.93
CA LEU A 117 -4.85 2.17 10.07
C LEU A 117 -5.01 1.30 11.31
N ASN A 118 -3.91 0.95 11.96
CA ASN A 118 -3.89 0.16 13.18
C ASN A 118 -3.54 1.04 14.37
N LEU A 119 -4.31 0.93 15.43
CA LEU A 119 -4.08 1.56 16.72
C LEU A 119 -3.99 0.47 17.78
N VAL A 120 -2.98 0.51 18.65
CA VAL A 120 -2.80 -0.49 19.71
C VAL A 120 -2.53 0.18 21.04
N SER A 121 -2.96 -0.47 22.13
CA SER A 121 -2.65 -0.02 23.49
C SER A 121 -2.29 -1.20 24.38
N THR A 122 -1.48 -0.89 25.38
CA THR A 122 -1.12 -1.72 26.52
C THR A 122 -2.21 -1.80 27.59
N ARG A 123 -3.32 -1.06 27.41
CA ARG A 123 -4.48 -1.06 28.29
C ARG A 123 -5.69 -1.66 27.57
N PRO A 124 -6.49 -2.51 28.23
CA PRO A 124 -7.76 -2.95 27.66
C PRO A 124 -8.75 -1.79 27.62
N HIS A 125 -9.76 -1.89 26.76
CA HIS A 125 -10.83 -0.89 26.59
C HIS A 125 -10.31 0.54 26.35
N SER A 126 -9.23 0.67 25.60
CA SER A 126 -8.66 1.98 25.27
C SER A 126 -9.56 2.81 24.34
N SER A 127 -10.51 2.19 23.63
CA SER A 127 -11.41 2.88 22.70
C SER A 127 -12.71 3.31 23.37
N GLY A 128 -13.00 4.60 23.35
CA GLY A 128 -14.38 5.09 23.39
C GLY A 128 -15.04 5.11 21.99
N GLU A 129 -16.36 5.33 21.93
CA GLU A 129 -17.09 5.55 20.66
C GLU A 129 -16.56 6.80 19.92
N ALA A 130 -16.27 7.87 20.66
CA ALA A 130 -15.66 9.09 20.10
C ALA A 130 -14.26 8.84 19.50
N ASP A 131 -13.46 7.94 20.09
CA ASP A 131 -12.14 7.60 19.56
C ASP A 131 -12.26 6.85 18.24
N ARG A 132 -13.29 6.00 18.10
CA ARG A 132 -13.56 5.25 16.87
C ARG A 132 -13.96 6.18 15.72
N ASP A 133 -14.85 7.14 15.98
CA ASP A 133 -15.26 8.13 14.98
C ASP A 133 -14.08 9.01 14.55
N ALA A 134 -13.26 9.47 15.50
CA ALA A 134 -12.07 10.24 15.21
C ALA A 134 -11.03 9.42 14.43
N ALA A 135 -10.81 8.16 14.81
CA ALA A 135 -9.94 7.25 14.08
C ALA A 135 -10.45 6.98 12.65
N ALA A 136 -11.76 6.90 12.43
CA ALA A 136 -12.34 6.76 11.09
C ALA A 136 -12.08 7.99 10.21
N LEU A 137 -12.15 9.20 10.78
CA LEU A 137 -11.78 10.43 10.07
C LEU A 137 -10.29 10.46 9.69
N LEU A 138 -9.41 10.01 10.59
CA LEU A 138 -7.98 9.88 10.32
C LEU A 138 -7.69 8.83 9.23
N ALA A 139 -8.39 7.69 9.30
CA ALA A 139 -8.32 6.66 8.26
C ALA A 139 -8.78 7.19 6.89
N LEU A 140 -9.78 8.07 6.83
CA LEU A 140 -10.18 8.73 5.58
C LEU A 140 -9.04 9.62 5.03
N HIS A 141 -8.38 10.42 5.87
CA HIS A 141 -7.26 11.26 5.45
C HIS A 141 -6.08 10.43 4.95
N ALA A 142 -5.70 9.38 5.69
CA ALA A 142 -4.69 8.43 5.24
C ALA A 142 -5.07 7.75 3.91
N SER A 143 -6.35 7.38 3.73
CA SER A 143 -6.85 6.79 2.50
C SER A 143 -6.68 7.72 1.29
N ILE A 144 -7.01 9.02 1.46
CA ILE A 144 -6.86 10.02 0.41
C ILE A 144 -5.40 10.25 0.07
N ALA A 145 -4.52 10.36 1.08
CA ALA A 145 -3.09 10.54 0.88
C ALA A 145 -2.49 9.37 0.10
N VAL A 146 -2.80 8.12 0.51
CA VAL A 146 -2.33 6.90 -0.16
C VAL A 146 -2.91 6.76 -1.58
N ALA A 147 -4.17 7.12 -1.79
CA ALA A 147 -4.77 7.07 -3.12
C ALA A 147 -4.16 8.09 -4.08
N SER A 148 -3.93 9.31 -3.60
CA SER A 148 -3.29 10.39 -4.37
C SER A 148 -1.87 10.00 -4.77
N ALA A 149 -1.10 9.43 -3.83
CA ALA A 149 0.22 8.86 -4.07
C ALA A 149 0.24 7.83 -5.21
N ARG A 150 -0.70 6.88 -5.16
CA ARG A 150 -0.79 5.80 -6.14
C ARG A 150 -1.19 6.31 -7.51
N LEU A 151 -2.09 7.29 -7.57
CA LEU A 151 -2.51 7.92 -8.82
C LEU A 151 -1.34 8.68 -9.47
N GLU A 152 -0.64 9.49 -8.70
CA GLU A 152 0.54 10.23 -9.16
C GLU A 152 1.63 9.28 -9.66
N ALA A 153 1.99 8.26 -8.87
CA ALA A 153 2.94 7.24 -9.29
C ALA A 153 2.52 6.55 -10.59
N SER A 154 1.23 6.24 -10.76
CA SER A 154 0.70 5.62 -11.98
C SER A 154 0.79 6.54 -13.18
N LEU A 155 0.53 7.83 -13.02
CA LEU A 155 0.66 8.84 -14.08
C LEU A 155 2.13 9.00 -14.50
N THR A 156 3.04 9.12 -13.53
CA THR A 156 4.49 9.19 -13.78
C THR A 156 4.96 7.94 -14.52
N HIS A 157 4.53 6.75 -14.10
CA HIS A 157 4.83 5.50 -14.79
C HIS A 157 4.28 5.46 -16.23
N ALA A 158 3.08 6.00 -16.47
CA ALA A 158 2.49 6.06 -17.80
C ALA A 158 3.25 7.04 -18.74
N ILE A 159 3.75 8.15 -18.20
CA ILE A 159 4.59 9.11 -18.95
C ILE A 159 5.91 8.45 -19.34
N ASP A 160 6.59 7.80 -18.39
CA ASP A 160 7.84 7.07 -18.65
C ASP A 160 7.63 5.96 -19.69
N ALA A 161 6.54 5.19 -19.57
CA ALA A 161 6.20 4.16 -20.54
C ALA A 161 5.99 4.73 -21.95
N ARG A 162 5.29 5.87 -22.08
CA ARG A 162 5.09 6.54 -23.36
C ARG A 162 6.42 7.01 -23.96
N LYS A 163 7.32 7.54 -23.13
CA LYS A 163 8.66 7.97 -23.55
C LYS A 163 9.49 6.79 -24.06
N ASP A 164 9.53 5.69 -23.31
CA ASP A 164 10.25 4.47 -23.70
C ASP A 164 9.72 3.94 -25.04
N VAL A 165 8.40 3.85 -25.18
CA VAL A 165 7.78 3.39 -26.44
C VAL A 165 8.14 4.31 -27.61
N GLY A 166 8.11 5.63 -27.43
CA GLY A 166 8.53 6.57 -28.47
C GLY A 166 10.00 6.42 -28.87
N GLN A 167 10.89 6.20 -27.91
CA GLN A 167 12.32 5.95 -28.17
C GLN A 167 12.55 4.64 -28.92
N ALA A 168 11.86 3.57 -28.54
CA ALA A 168 11.93 2.28 -29.22
C ALA A 168 11.40 2.38 -30.67
N VAL A 169 10.28 3.07 -30.88
CA VAL A 169 9.76 3.38 -32.22
C VAL A 169 10.81 4.09 -33.05
N GLY A 170 11.44 5.15 -32.54
CA GLY A 170 12.50 5.87 -33.24
C GLY A 170 13.69 5.00 -33.64
N ARG A 171 14.13 4.08 -32.77
CA ARG A 171 15.21 3.12 -33.10
C ARG A 171 14.81 2.13 -34.18
N LEU A 172 13.59 1.60 -34.13
CA LEU A 172 13.11 0.68 -35.16
C LEU A 172 12.95 1.37 -36.52
N MET A 173 12.47 2.62 -36.52
CA MET A 173 12.38 3.44 -37.72
C MET A 173 13.77 3.64 -38.35
N GLU A 174 14.77 4.01 -37.56
CA GLU A 174 16.13 4.26 -38.04
C GLU A 174 16.79 2.98 -38.58
N ARG A 175 16.63 1.86 -37.89
CA ARG A 175 17.33 0.61 -38.23
C ARG A 175 16.68 -0.20 -39.34
N TYR A 176 15.34 -0.22 -39.41
CA TYR A 176 14.59 -1.06 -40.33
C TYR A 176 13.85 -0.27 -41.41
N THR A 177 14.10 1.05 -41.49
CA THR A 177 13.47 1.95 -42.48
C THR A 177 11.94 1.90 -42.43
N MET A 178 11.40 1.75 -41.22
CA MET A 178 9.96 1.66 -40.98
C MET A 178 9.37 3.06 -40.76
N ASP A 179 8.10 3.22 -41.10
CA ASP A 179 7.33 4.37 -40.63
C ASP A 179 6.94 4.22 -39.14
N PRO A 180 6.53 5.30 -38.45
CA PRO A 180 6.17 5.26 -37.04
C PRO A 180 5.04 4.28 -36.70
N ILE A 181 4.05 4.13 -37.59
CA ILE A 181 2.90 3.25 -37.40
C ILE A 181 3.35 1.79 -37.49
N GLN A 182 4.19 1.46 -38.47
CA GLN A 182 4.77 0.13 -38.64
C GLN A 182 5.61 -0.26 -37.43
N ALA A 183 6.53 0.61 -36.99
CA ALA A 183 7.39 0.37 -35.84
C ALA A 183 6.57 0.16 -34.55
N PHE A 184 5.55 0.99 -34.30
CA PHE A 184 4.66 0.81 -33.15
C PHE A 184 3.87 -0.51 -33.22
N THR A 185 3.35 -0.85 -34.40
CA THR A 185 2.61 -2.11 -34.62
C THR A 185 3.48 -3.33 -34.33
N VAL A 186 4.77 -3.28 -34.68
CA VAL A 186 5.73 -4.35 -34.36
C VAL A 186 5.89 -4.51 -32.84
N LEU A 187 6.10 -3.41 -32.10
CA LEU A 187 6.18 -3.47 -30.63
C LEU A 187 4.89 -4.05 -30.02
N GLN A 188 3.73 -3.66 -30.53
CA GLN A 188 2.43 -4.14 -30.07
C GLN A 188 2.26 -5.64 -30.31
N ARG A 189 2.64 -6.15 -31.48
CA ARG A 189 2.62 -7.59 -31.78
C ARG A 189 3.51 -8.37 -30.83
N TYR A 190 4.76 -7.95 -30.64
CA TYR A 190 5.68 -8.62 -29.71
C TYR A 190 5.17 -8.63 -28.27
N SER A 191 4.55 -7.53 -27.83
CA SER A 191 3.90 -7.44 -26.52
C SER A 191 2.75 -8.44 -26.37
N GLN A 192 1.89 -8.54 -27.39
CA GLN A 192 0.73 -9.45 -27.40
C GLN A 192 1.16 -10.92 -27.48
N ASP A 193 2.03 -11.26 -28.43
CA ASP A 193 2.47 -12.64 -28.70
C ASP A 193 3.19 -13.27 -27.50
N ARG A 194 3.91 -12.46 -26.70
CA ARG A 194 4.63 -12.92 -25.51
C ARG A 194 3.92 -12.63 -24.20
N ASN A 195 2.72 -12.05 -24.24
CA ASN A 195 1.97 -11.60 -23.06
C ASN A 195 2.84 -10.73 -22.11
N GLN A 196 3.67 -9.87 -22.68
CA GLN A 196 4.55 -8.95 -21.96
C GLN A 196 4.05 -7.52 -22.06
N ARG A 197 4.38 -6.68 -21.08
CA ARG A 197 4.02 -5.26 -21.13
C ARG A 197 4.74 -4.57 -22.29
N LEU A 198 4.01 -3.75 -23.06
CA LEU A 198 4.56 -2.99 -24.18
C LEU A 198 5.80 -2.17 -23.79
N GLN A 199 5.77 -1.54 -22.60
CA GLN A 199 6.94 -0.82 -22.06
C GLN A 199 8.17 -1.73 -21.91
N GLY A 200 8.00 -2.98 -21.49
CA GLY A 200 9.10 -3.93 -21.34
C GLY A 200 9.73 -4.30 -22.68
N VAL A 201 8.91 -4.48 -23.72
CA VAL A 201 9.38 -4.68 -25.10
C VAL A 201 10.15 -3.45 -25.59
N ALA A 202 9.62 -2.26 -25.35
CA ALA A 202 10.29 -1.00 -25.70
C ALA A 202 11.64 -0.86 -24.99
N GLN A 203 11.72 -1.15 -23.69
CA GLN A 203 12.96 -1.12 -22.92
C GLN A 203 14.00 -2.11 -23.44
N HIS A 204 13.57 -3.31 -23.85
CA HIS A 204 14.46 -4.27 -24.50
C HIS A 204 15.05 -3.69 -25.79
N VAL A 205 14.23 -3.11 -26.67
CA VAL A 205 14.69 -2.47 -27.92
C VAL A 205 15.64 -1.29 -27.64
N ILE A 206 15.38 -0.49 -26.60
CA ILE A 206 16.28 0.59 -26.19
C ILE A 206 17.61 0.04 -25.68
N ALA A 207 17.61 -1.09 -24.96
CA ALA A 207 18.84 -1.67 -24.40
C ALA A 207 19.69 -2.39 -25.47
N THR A 208 19.06 -3.21 -26.32
CA THR A 208 19.76 -4.12 -27.24
C THR A 208 19.78 -3.63 -28.68
N GLY A 209 18.90 -2.69 -29.03
CA GLY A 209 18.66 -2.27 -30.42
C GLY A 209 17.92 -3.32 -31.26
N ASN A 210 17.55 -4.46 -30.69
CA ASN A 210 16.87 -5.57 -31.35
C ASN A 210 15.50 -5.83 -30.70
N LEU A 211 14.63 -6.55 -31.40
CA LEU A 211 13.40 -7.06 -30.79
C LEU A 211 13.74 -8.26 -29.89
N PRO A 212 12.97 -8.52 -28.81
CA PRO A 212 13.19 -9.67 -27.94
C PRO A 212 13.04 -10.99 -28.71
N ASP A 213 13.91 -11.97 -28.48
CA ASP A 213 13.81 -13.31 -29.08
C ASP A 213 12.52 -14.07 -28.71
#